data_AF-A0AAJ2NT28-F1
#
_entry.id   AF-A0AAJ2NT28-F1
#
_cell.length_a   1.000
_cell.length_b   1.000
_cell.length_c   1.000
_cell.angle_alpha   90.00
_cell.angle_beta   90.00
_cell.angle_gamma   90.00
#
_symmetry.space_group_name_H-M   'P 1'
#
loop_
_entity.id
_entity.type
_entity.pdbx_description
1 polymer ?
#
loop_
_entity_poly.entity_id
_entity_poly.type
_entity_poly.pdbx_seq_one_letter_code
_entity_poly.pdbx_strand_id
1 'polypeptide(L)' 'MSASADPLARLLAIMARLRDPVRGCDWDVAQDFASIAPYTIEEAYEVADAIARGDMADLRGELGDLLLQVV' A
#
# COMPACT_ATOMS: atom_id res chain seq x y z
N MET A 1 16.17 12.47 -22.30
CA MET A 1 15.33 11.42 -21.72
C MET A 1 14.83 11.94 -20.39
N SER A 2 13.58 12.39 -20.33
CA SER A 2 12.98 12.81 -19.06
C SER A 2 12.81 11.57 -18.19
N ALA A 3 13.43 11.55 -17.02
CA ALA A 3 13.18 10.51 -16.04
C ALA A 3 11.74 10.67 -15.56
N SER A 4 10.81 9.93 -16.16
CA SER A 4 9.57 9.59 -15.46
C SER A 4 10.00 8.95 -14.15
N ALA A 5 9.70 9.59 -13.02
CA ALA A 5 10.06 9.06 -11.70
C ALA A 5 9.62 7.60 -11.60
N ASP A 6 10.54 6.71 -11.23
CA ASP A 6 10.26 5.30 -10.97
C ASP A 6 9.03 5.19 -10.04
N PRO A 7 7.94 4.54 -10.48
CA PRO A 7 6.71 4.45 -9.68
C PRO A 7 6.94 3.87 -8.28
N LEU A 8 7.87 2.91 -8.15
CA LEU A 8 8.19 2.33 -6.86
C LEU A 8 8.97 3.33 -5.99
N ALA A 9 9.94 4.03 -6.56
CA ALA A 9 10.64 5.12 -5.86
C ALA A 9 9.68 6.24 -5.42
N ARG A 10 8.68 6.56 -6.23
CA ARG A 10 7.61 7.51 -5.86
C ARG A 10 6.75 6.98 -4.72
N LEU A 11 6.38 5.70 -4.74
CA LEU A 11 5.63 5.07 -3.64
C LEU A 11 6.41 5.12 -2.33
N LEU A 12 7.69 4.71 -2.35
CA LEU A 12 8.57 4.78 -1.18
C LEU A 12 8.70 6.21 -0.65
N ALA A 13 8.81 7.21 -1.53
CA ALA A 13 8.85 8.61 -1.13
C ALA A 13 7.53 9.10 -0.49
N ILE A 14 6.39 8.59 -0.94
CA ILE A 14 5.08 8.87 -0.32
C ILE A 14 5.01 8.24 1.07
N MET A 15 5.34 6.96 1.20
CA MET A 15 5.32 6.26 2.50
C MET A 15 6.28 6.88 3.51
N ALA A 16 7.48 7.27 3.08
CA ALA A 16 8.42 8.00 3.92
C ALA A 16 7.87 9.35 4.40
N ARG A 17 7.10 10.05 3.57
CA ARG A 17 6.44 11.31 3.94
C ARG A 17 5.28 11.07 4.91
N LEU A 18 4.48 10.02 4.71
CA LEU A 18 3.36 9.68 5.59
C LEU A 18 3.83 9.26 6.98
N ARG A 19 4.94 8.51 7.04
CA ARG A 19 5.56 8.03 8.30
C ARG A 19 6.62 8.97 8.89
N ASP A 20 6.74 10.21 8.40
CA ASP A 20 7.66 11.21 8.98
C ASP A 20 7.25 11.49 10.44
N PRO A 21 8.15 11.31 11.44
CA PRO A 21 7.76 11.43 12.86
C PRO A 21 7.32 12.82 13.32
N VAL A 22 7.56 13.85 12.51
CA VAL A 22 7.29 15.26 12.87
C VAL A 22 6.17 15.85 12.02
N ARG A 23 6.09 15.45 10.74
CA ARG A 23 5.19 16.04 9.73
C ARG A 23 4.31 15.00 9.02
N GLY A 24 4.41 13.75 9.42
CA GLY A 24 3.64 12.64 8.87
C GLY A 24 2.16 12.71 9.25
N CYS A 25 1.41 11.74 8.76
CA CYS A 25 0.03 11.53 9.16
C CYS A 25 0.00 10.84 10.53
N ASP A 26 -0.78 11.38 11.47
CA ASP A 26 -0.86 10.84 12.84
C ASP A 26 -1.21 9.34 12.86
N TRP A 27 -2.08 8.89 11.95
CA TRP A 27 -2.44 7.49 11.84
C TRP A 27 -1.26 6.62 11.39
N ASP A 28 -0.58 7.01 10.30
CA ASP A 28 0.55 6.26 9.73
C ASP A 28 1.74 6.20 10.69
N VAL A 29 2.00 7.27 11.43
CA VAL A 29 3.07 7.36 12.44
C VAL A 29 2.77 6.47 13.65
N ALA A 30 1.50 6.29 14.00
CA ALA A 30 1.08 5.47 15.15
C ALA A 30 1.09 3.96 14.88
N GLN A 31 1.28 3.53 13.63
CA GLN A 31 1.23 2.10 13.28
C GLN A 31 2.49 1.33 13.68
N ASP A 32 2.30 0.06 14.02
CA ASP A 32 3.36 -0.94 14.15
C ASP A 32 3.00 -2.22 13.38
N PHE A 33 3.87 -3.23 13.39
CA PHE A 33 3.61 -4.49 12.68
C PHE A 33 2.37 -5.22 13.19
N ALA A 34 2.03 -5.09 14.48
CA ALA A 34 0.86 -5.75 15.05
C ALA A 34 -0.43 -5.04 14.64
N SER A 35 -0.43 -3.70 14.57
CA SER A 35 -1.58 -2.92 14.13
C SER A 35 -1.84 -3.07 12.63
N ILE A 36 -0.81 -3.28 11.81
CA ILE A 36 -0.93 -3.46 10.35
C ILE A 36 -1.33 -4.87 9.93
N ALA A 37 -0.94 -5.89 10.70
CA ALA A 37 -1.23 -7.30 10.38
C ALA A 37 -2.68 -7.61 9.95
N PRO A 38 -3.75 -7.14 10.63
CA PRO A 38 -5.11 -7.41 10.18
C PRO A 38 -5.41 -6.84 8.79
N TYR A 39 -4.95 -5.62 8.48
CA TYR A 39 -5.14 -5.00 7.17
C TYR A 39 -4.37 -5.76 6.08
N THR A 40 -3.16 -6.24 6.37
CA THR A 40 -2.41 -7.07 5.39
C THR A 40 -3.18 -8.36 5.04
N ILE A 41 -3.89 -8.95 6.00
CA ILE A 41 -4.72 -10.13 5.76
C ILE A 41 -5.96 -9.77 4.94
N GLU A 42 -6.63 -8.66 5.27
CA GLU A 42 -7.80 -8.15 4.55
C GLU A 42 -7.51 -7.95 3.05
N GLU A 43 -6.47 -7.18 2.73
CA GLU A 43 -6.04 -6.90 1.35
C GLU A 43 -5.69 -8.19 0.58
N ALA A 44 -5.09 -9.18 1.24
CA ALA A 44 -4.79 -10.48 0.62
C ALA A 44 -6.07 -11.26 0.27
N TYR A 45 -7.12 -11.15 1.09
CA TYR A 45 -8.43 -11.73 0.78
C TYR A 45 -9.14 -10.97 -0.35
N GLU A 46 -9.00 -9.64 -0.41
CA GLU A 46 -9.58 -8.83 -1.48
C GLU A 46 -8.91 -9.13 -2.84
N VAL A 47 -7.59 -9.27 -2.87
CA VAL A 47 -6.87 -9.79 -4.05
C VAL A 47 -7.42 -11.16 -4.48
N ALA A 48 -7.62 -12.07 -3.54
CA ALA A 48 -8.14 -13.41 -3.84
C ALA A 48 -9.59 -13.36 -4.37
N ASP A 49 -10.43 -12.50 -3.81
CA ASP A 49 -11.81 -12.29 -4.25
C ASP A 49 -11.88 -11.67 -5.66
N ALA A 50 -11.07 -10.64 -5.94
CA ALA A 50 -10.98 -10.04 -7.27
C ALA A 50 -10.58 -11.06 -8.34
N ILE A 51 -9.63 -11.96 -8.02
CA ILE A 51 -9.27 -13.09 -8.90
C ILE A 51 -10.45 -14.04 -9.08
N ALA A 52 -11.14 -14.42 -8.01
CA ALA A 52 -12.27 -15.35 -8.05
C ALA A 52 -13.44 -14.80 -8.91
N ARG A 53 -13.66 -13.49 -8.87
CA ARG A 53 -14.67 -12.80 -9.70
C ARG A 53 -14.21 -12.53 -11.13
N GLY A 54 -12.92 -12.70 -11.44
CA GLY A 54 -12.34 -12.33 -12.74
C GLY A 54 -12.34 -10.82 -12.99
N ASP A 55 -12.33 -10.02 -11.92
CA ASP A 55 -12.37 -8.55 -12.01
C ASP A 55 -10.95 -7.98 -12.09
N MET A 56 -10.49 -7.77 -13.32
CA MET A 56 -9.14 -7.28 -13.58
C MET A 56 -8.93 -5.81 -13.17
N ALA A 57 -10.00 -5.02 -13.11
CA ALA A 57 -9.90 -3.62 -12.70
C ALA A 57 -9.67 -3.56 -11.18
N ASP A 58 -10.44 -4.35 -10.45
CA ASP A 58 -10.36 -4.45 -8.99
C ASP A 58 -9.06 -5.09 -8.55
N LEU A 59 -8.65 -6.18 -9.21
CA LEU A 59 -7.38 -6.86 -8.94
C LEU A 59 -6.18 -5.90 -9.00
N ARG A 60 -6.20 -4.92 -9.91
CA ARG A 60 -5.15 -3.91 -9.99
C ARG A 60 -5.17 -2.95 -8.80
N GLY A 61 -6.35 -2.64 -8.27
CA GLY A 61 -6.53 -1.85 -7.04
C GLY A 61 -5.96 -2.59 -5.84
N GLU A 62 -6.46 -3.81 -5.58
CA GLU A 62 -6.09 -4.56 -4.37
C GLU A 62 -4.62 -4.98 -4.36
N LEU A 63 -4.02 -5.26 -5.52
CA LEU A 63 -2.57 -5.46 -5.59
C LEU A 63 -1.77 -4.20 -5.25
N GLY A 64 -2.33 -3.01 -5.50
CA GLY A 64 -1.76 -1.74 -5.10
C GLY A 64 -1.88 -1.50 -3.59
N ASP A 65 -3.04 -1.80 -3.01
CA ASP A 65 -3.30 -1.61 -1.59
C ASP A 65 -2.53 -2.63 -0.74
N LEU A 66 -2.46 -3.90 -1.18
CA LEU A 66 -1.55 -4.90 -0.61
C LEU A 66 -0.08 -4.47 -0.69
N LEU A 67 0.34 -3.84 -1.80
CA LEU A 67 1.72 -3.35 -1.94
C LEU A 67 2.04 -2.26 -0.91
N LEU A 68 1.08 -1.44 -0.48
CA LEU A 68 1.28 -0.44 0.59
C LEU A 68 1.70 -1.08 1.92
N GLN A 69 1.28 -2.32 2.18
CA GLN A 69 1.62 -3.03 3.41
C GLN A 69 3.05 -3.61 3.39
N VAL A 70 3.68 -3.71 2.21
CA VAL A 70 5.02 -4.26 2.02
C VAL A 70 6.12 -3.19 2.15
N VAL A 71 5.81 -1.93 1.85
CA VAL A 71 6.77 -0.83 1.68
C VAL A 71 6.97 0.08 2.90
#